data_AF-A0A929TY81-F1
#
_entry.id   AF-A0A929TY81-F1
#
_cell.length_a   1.000
_cell.length_b   1.000
_cell.length_c   1.000
_cell.angle_alpha   90.00
_cell.angle_beta   90.00
_cell.angle_gamma   90.00
#
_symmetry.space_group_name_H-M   'P 1'
#
loop_
_entity.id
_entity.type
_entity.pdbx_description
1 polymer ?
#
loop_
_entity_poly.entity_id
_entity_poly.type
_entity_poly.pdbx_seq_one_letter_code
_entity_poly.pdbx_strand_id
1 'polypeptide(L)'
;MVSKEKTIFVYDDFSMQNPTWMGTLYVNSLKGEESYSFEYDREWLKKTSLKITLDPELMPYSGRQYPFGKTIFGLFSDSSPDRWGRVLMNKRERILAGKEGRKPAKLYDSDYLLGVYDETRLGGIRFKTEPNGAFLSADKKTAAPPWASLRTLEEAARNFENEDIALSEKWLNQLIRPGSSLGGARPKATVIDPKEQLWIAKFPS
;
A
#
# COMPACT_ATOMS: atom_id res chain seq x y z
N MET A 1 12.80 -23.50 13.84
CA MET A 1 12.05 -22.22 13.93
C MET A 1 10.86 -22.32 13.02
N VAL A 2 9.64 -22.22 13.55
CA VAL A 2 8.42 -22.24 12.73
C VAL A 2 8.41 -20.96 11.89
N SER A 3 8.42 -21.07 10.57
CA SER A 3 8.26 -19.89 9.71
C SER A 3 6.89 -19.29 10.00
N LYS A 4 6.84 -18.06 10.49
CA LYS A 4 5.59 -17.38 10.80
C LYS A 4 5.00 -16.89 9.48
N GLU A 5 4.03 -17.63 8.93
CA GLU A 5 3.28 -17.21 7.74
C GLU A 5 2.38 -16.02 8.13
N LYS A 6 2.57 -14.88 7.47
CA LYS A 6 1.71 -13.69 7.60
C LYS A 6 0.53 -13.86 6.63
N THR A 7 -0.67 -13.60 7.12
CA THR A 7 -1.92 -13.72 6.34
C THR A 7 -2.47 -12.32 6.07
N ILE A 8 -2.85 -12.05 4.83
CA ILE A 8 -3.43 -10.79 4.37
C ILE A 8 -4.74 -11.12 3.65
N PHE A 9 -5.85 -10.59 4.17
CA PHE A 9 -7.17 -10.77 3.56
C PHE A 9 -7.35 -9.71 2.47
N VAL A 10 -7.63 -10.16 1.25
CA VAL A 10 -7.79 -9.31 0.08
C VAL A 10 -9.27 -9.17 -0.23
N TYR A 11 -9.72 -7.94 -0.41
CA TYR A 11 -11.10 -7.60 -0.71
C TYR A 11 -11.17 -6.93 -2.08
N ASP A 12 -12.23 -7.24 -2.80
CA ASP A 12 -12.64 -6.62 -4.04
C ASP A 12 -13.72 -5.56 -3.73
N ASP A 13 -13.41 -4.31 -4.10
CA ASP A 13 -14.28 -3.14 -3.96
C ASP A 13 -14.60 -2.51 -5.34
N PHE A 14 -14.71 -3.34 -6.38
CA PHE A 14 -15.03 -2.89 -7.74
C PHE A 14 -16.07 -3.76 -8.46
N SER A 15 -16.24 -5.03 -8.08
CA SER A 15 -17.21 -5.92 -8.75
C SER A 15 -18.62 -5.86 -8.15
N MET A 16 -18.74 -5.45 -6.89
CA MET A 16 -19.98 -5.47 -6.11
C MET A 16 -20.21 -4.12 -5.41
N GLN A 17 -21.42 -3.92 -4.88
CA GLN A 17 -21.78 -2.67 -4.19
C GLN A 17 -21.03 -2.44 -2.87
N ASN A 18 -20.55 -3.51 -2.24
CA ASN A 18 -19.78 -3.46 -1.00
C ASN A 18 -18.49 -4.28 -1.14
N PRO A 19 -17.41 -3.90 -0.42
CA PRO A 19 -16.18 -4.67 -0.38
C PRO A 19 -16.45 -6.13 -0.03
N THR A 20 -16.08 -7.03 -0.92
CA THR A 20 -16.29 -8.48 -0.77
C THR A 20 -14.96 -9.19 -0.63
N TRP A 21 -14.86 -10.12 0.32
CA TRP A 21 -13.64 -10.90 0.49
C TRP A 21 -13.38 -11.72 -0.78
N MET A 22 -12.25 -11.45 -1.43
CA MET A 22 -11.84 -12.05 -2.70
C MET A 22 -10.96 -13.28 -2.48
N GLY A 23 -10.16 -13.27 -1.43
CA GLY A 23 -9.23 -14.34 -1.13
C GLY A 23 -8.17 -13.92 -0.12
N THR A 24 -7.14 -14.75 -0.01
CA THR A 24 -6.10 -14.59 0.99
C THR A 24 -4.72 -14.64 0.35
N LEU A 25 -3.93 -13.59 0.60
CA LEU A 25 -2.53 -13.53 0.27
C LEU A 25 -1.72 -13.98 1.49
N TYR A 26 -0.87 -14.97 1.28
CA TYR A 26 -0.01 -15.54 2.29
C TYR A 26 1.43 -15.18 2.01
N VAL A 27 2.12 -14.73 3.04
CA VAL A 27 3.51 -14.29 2.97
C VAL A 27 4.32 -15.17 3.90
N ASN A 28 5.25 -15.92 3.33
CA ASN A 28 6.19 -16.73 4.09
C ASN A 28 7.55 -16.02 4.10
N SER A 29 8.11 -15.79 5.28
CA SER A 29 9.42 -15.14 5.43
C SER A 29 10.46 -16.16 5.86
N LEU A 30 11.43 -16.44 4.99
CA LEU A 30 12.52 -17.38 5.22
C LEU A 30 13.85 -16.70 4.92
N LYS A 31 14.77 -16.71 5.91
CA LYS A 31 16.14 -16.16 5.77
C LYS A 31 16.21 -14.71 5.24
N GLY A 32 15.19 -13.90 5.50
CA GLY A 32 15.17 -12.50 5.08
C GLY A 32 14.68 -12.28 3.64
N GLU A 33 14.08 -13.29 3.03
CA GLU A 33 13.32 -13.20 1.79
C GLU A 33 11.86 -13.55 2.05
N GLU A 34 10.95 -12.95 1.29
CA GLU A 34 9.52 -13.24 1.34
C GLU A 34 9.11 -14.00 0.09
N SER A 35 8.31 -15.04 0.25
CA SER A 35 7.60 -15.71 -0.83
C SER A 35 6.10 -15.57 -0.64
N TYR A 36 5.39 -15.47 -1.77
CA TYR A 36 3.97 -15.15 -1.78
C TYR A 36 3.17 -16.27 -2.40
N SER A 37 1.96 -16.46 -1.90
CA SER A 37 0.97 -17.32 -2.51
C SER A 37 -0.43 -16.77 -2.28
N PHE A 38 -1.34 -17.02 -3.20
CA PHE A 38 -2.69 -16.47 -3.14
C PHE A 38 -3.74 -17.56 -3.34
N GLU A 39 -4.83 -17.46 -2.60
CA GLU A 39 -5.96 -18.38 -2.71
C GLU A 39 -7.26 -17.59 -2.80
N TYR A 40 -8.00 -17.78 -3.88
CA TYR A 40 -9.32 -17.20 -4.05
C TYR A 40 -10.34 -17.82 -3.09
N ASP A 41 -11.25 -16.99 -2.59
CA ASP A 41 -12.46 -17.46 -1.92
C ASP A 41 -13.42 -18.12 -2.94
N ARG A 42 -14.00 -19.25 -2.54
CA ARG A 42 -14.90 -20.03 -3.40
C ARG A 42 -16.19 -19.28 -3.70
N GLU A 43 -16.73 -18.53 -2.75
CA GLU A 43 -17.96 -17.78 -2.94
C GLU A 43 -17.73 -16.56 -3.83
N TRP A 44 -16.56 -15.91 -3.72
CA TRP A 44 -16.18 -14.84 -4.64
C TRP A 44 -16.08 -15.35 -6.09
N LEU A 45 -15.41 -16.48 -6.33
CA LEU A 45 -15.31 -17.09 -7.67
C LEU A 45 -16.68 -17.40 -8.29
N LYS A 46 -17.61 -17.92 -7.48
CA LYS A 46 -19.00 -18.17 -7.91
C LYS A 46 -19.72 -16.87 -8.26
N LYS A 47 -19.64 -15.86 -7.39
CA LYS A 47 -20.32 -14.56 -7.57
C LYS A 47 -19.83 -13.83 -8.81
N THR A 48 -18.54 -13.87 -9.12
CA THR A 48 -17.97 -13.23 -10.32
C THR A 48 -18.08 -14.09 -11.57
N SER A 49 -18.61 -15.33 -11.44
CA SER A 49 -18.75 -16.30 -12.53
C SER A 49 -17.44 -16.55 -13.29
N LEU A 50 -16.29 -16.40 -12.63
CA LEU A 50 -14.95 -16.54 -13.21
C LEU A 50 -14.65 -15.59 -14.39
N LYS A 51 -15.44 -14.52 -14.56
CA LYS A 51 -15.34 -13.61 -15.73
C LYS A 51 -14.24 -12.56 -15.61
N ILE A 52 -13.69 -12.38 -14.41
CA ILE A 52 -12.71 -11.34 -14.12
C ILE A 52 -11.33 -11.98 -14.09
N THR A 53 -10.45 -11.54 -14.98
CA THR A 53 -9.01 -11.88 -14.95
C THR A 53 -8.26 -10.72 -14.34
N LEU A 54 -7.72 -10.90 -13.13
CA LEU A 54 -7.03 -9.85 -12.38
C LEU A 54 -5.52 -9.79 -12.63
N ASP A 55 -4.93 -10.95 -12.90
CA ASP A 55 -3.51 -11.12 -13.15
C ASP A 55 -3.35 -12.21 -14.21
N PRO A 56 -2.44 -12.06 -15.19
CA PRO A 56 -2.16 -13.10 -16.18
C PRO A 56 -1.73 -14.45 -15.59
N GLU A 57 -1.15 -14.45 -14.38
CA GLU A 57 -0.67 -15.66 -13.68
C GLU A 57 -1.70 -16.21 -12.68
N LEU A 58 -2.78 -15.48 -12.36
CA LEU A 58 -3.83 -15.95 -11.45
C LEU A 58 -4.96 -16.61 -12.21
N MET A 59 -5.10 -17.92 -12.02
CA MET A 59 -6.15 -18.71 -12.64
C MET A 59 -7.41 -18.71 -11.77
N PRO A 60 -8.62 -18.75 -12.36
CA PRO A 60 -9.87 -18.58 -11.62
C PRO A 60 -10.31 -19.91 -10.96
N TYR A 61 -9.49 -20.45 -10.08
CA TYR A 61 -9.80 -21.65 -9.29
C TYR A 61 -9.47 -21.47 -7.80
N SER A 62 -10.15 -22.26 -6.97
CA SER A 62 -9.87 -22.31 -5.53
C SER A 62 -8.65 -23.17 -5.23
N GLY A 63 -7.87 -22.77 -4.23
CA GLY A 63 -6.63 -23.42 -3.85
C GLY A 63 -5.44 -22.48 -4.01
N ARG A 64 -4.37 -22.78 -3.27
CA ARG A 64 -3.20 -21.92 -3.21
C ARG A 64 -2.41 -21.93 -4.51
N GLN A 65 -2.19 -20.73 -5.05
CA GLN A 65 -1.45 -20.46 -6.28
C GLN A 65 -0.16 -19.72 -5.95
N TYR A 66 0.86 -19.90 -6.77
CA TYR A 66 2.19 -19.32 -6.59
C TYR A 66 2.59 -18.56 -7.86
N PRO A 67 3.24 -17.39 -7.73
CA PRO A 67 3.75 -16.66 -8.89
C PRO A 67 4.86 -17.46 -9.59
N PHE A 68 4.96 -17.33 -10.91
CA PHE A 68 5.96 -18.04 -11.71
C PHE A 68 7.09 -17.11 -12.15
N GLY A 69 8.33 -17.40 -11.73
CA GLY A 69 9.50 -16.60 -12.08
C GLY A 69 9.55 -15.20 -11.46
N LYS A 70 8.62 -14.89 -10.54
CA LYS A 70 8.53 -13.64 -9.77
C LYS A 70 8.31 -13.96 -8.30
N THR A 71 8.60 -12.99 -7.43
CA THR A 71 8.40 -13.12 -5.98
C THR A 71 6.93 -12.98 -5.58
N ILE A 72 6.18 -12.12 -6.26
CA ILE A 72 4.78 -11.78 -5.98
C ILE A 72 3.99 -11.63 -7.29
N PHE A 73 2.68 -11.88 -7.26
CA PHE A 73 1.79 -11.61 -8.40
C PHE A 73 1.79 -10.13 -8.79
N GLY A 74 1.65 -9.86 -10.08
CA GLY A 74 1.59 -8.50 -10.64
C GLY A 74 0.49 -7.65 -10.01
N LEU A 75 -0.69 -8.23 -9.78
CA LEU A 75 -1.83 -7.59 -9.10
C LEU A 75 -1.43 -6.91 -7.77
N PHE A 76 -0.63 -7.60 -6.95
CA PHE A 76 -0.20 -7.08 -5.65
C PHE A 76 1.02 -6.18 -5.77
N SER A 77 1.90 -6.45 -6.73
CA SER A 77 3.02 -5.56 -7.06
C SER A 77 2.52 -4.17 -7.50
N ASP A 78 1.50 -4.12 -8.36
CA ASP A 78 0.92 -2.88 -8.87
C ASP A 78 0.17 -2.09 -7.78
N SER A 79 -0.25 -2.79 -6.74
CA SER A 79 -0.89 -2.19 -5.56
C SER A 79 0.11 -1.75 -4.47
N SER A 80 1.39 -2.04 -4.65
CA SER A 80 2.48 -1.64 -3.75
C SER A 80 2.95 -0.21 -4.05
N PRO A 81 3.59 0.48 -3.09
CA PRO A 81 4.07 1.83 -3.32
C PRO A 81 5.24 1.85 -4.32
N ASP A 82 5.33 2.95 -5.08
CA ASP A 82 6.44 3.21 -5.97
C ASP A 82 7.74 3.52 -5.21
N ARG A 83 8.82 3.83 -5.95
CA ARG A 83 10.12 4.15 -5.34
C ARG A 83 10.03 5.33 -4.38
N TRP A 84 9.26 6.37 -4.73
CA TRP A 84 9.07 7.54 -3.88
C TRP A 84 8.34 7.17 -2.58
N GLY A 85 7.24 6.41 -2.69
CA GLY A 85 6.52 5.88 -1.53
C GLY A 85 7.39 5.04 -0.61
N ARG A 86 8.21 4.14 -1.17
CA ARG A 86 9.17 3.35 -0.40
C ARG A 86 10.20 4.23 0.32
N VAL A 87 10.69 5.30 -0.30
CA VAL A 87 11.60 6.27 0.33
C VAL A 87 10.94 6.95 1.53
N LEU A 88 9.70 7.43 1.37
CA LEU A 88 8.93 8.04 2.45
C LEU A 88 8.73 7.06 3.62
N MET A 89 8.32 5.82 3.33
CA MET A 89 8.10 4.78 4.34
C MET A 89 9.38 4.44 5.11
N ASN A 90 10.52 4.29 4.42
CA ASN A 90 11.81 4.06 5.07
C ASN A 90 12.21 5.23 5.98
N LYS A 91 11.97 6.48 5.56
CA LYS A 91 12.29 7.64 6.38
C LYS A 91 11.40 7.70 7.64
N ARG A 92 10.12 7.35 7.52
CA ARG A 92 9.20 7.23 8.66
C ARG A 92 9.70 6.23 9.68
N GLU A 93 10.09 5.06 9.21
CA GLU A 93 10.64 4.01 10.07
C GLU A 93 11.91 4.47 10.80
N ARG A 94 12.81 5.20 10.13
CA ARG A 94 13.99 5.78 10.77
C ARG A 94 13.65 6.78 11.87
N ILE A 95 12.67 7.66 11.63
CA ILE A 95 12.25 8.67 12.62
C ILE A 95 11.60 7.99 13.83
N LEU A 96 10.68 7.04 13.61
CA LEU A 96 10.03 6.30 14.69
C LEU A 96 11.04 5.51 15.51
N ALA A 97 11.96 4.81 14.85
CA ALA A 97 13.02 4.08 15.51
C ALA A 97 13.90 4.98 16.39
N GLY A 98 14.26 6.17 15.89
CA GLY A 98 15.01 7.17 16.66
C GLY A 98 14.26 7.64 17.91
N LYS A 99 12.95 7.90 17.81
CA LYS A 99 12.10 8.29 18.95
C LYS A 99 11.97 7.18 19.99
N GLU A 100 11.92 5.94 19.53
CA GLU A 100 11.82 4.75 20.37
C GLU A 100 13.19 4.27 20.89
N GLY A 101 14.29 4.92 20.52
CA GLY A 101 15.65 4.54 20.92
C GLY A 101 16.09 3.18 20.35
N ARG A 102 15.48 2.72 19.26
CA ARG A 102 15.77 1.44 18.60
C ARG A 102 16.44 1.64 17.25
N LYS A 103 17.04 0.57 16.73
CA LYS A 103 17.52 0.56 15.34
C LYS A 103 16.32 0.49 14.38
N PRO A 104 16.36 1.19 13.23
CA PRO A 104 15.34 1.05 12.19
C PRO A 104 15.23 -0.40 11.73
N ALA A 105 14.00 -0.90 11.64
CA ALA A 105 13.72 -2.21 11.10
C ALA A 105 13.90 -2.23 9.58
N LYS A 106 14.30 -3.39 9.05
CA LYS A 106 14.28 -3.62 7.60
C LYS A 106 12.82 -3.83 7.17
N LEU A 107 12.31 -2.98 6.29
CA LEU A 107 11.00 -3.15 5.68
C LEU A 107 11.09 -4.16 4.52
N TYR A 108 10.17 -5.12 4.50
CA TYR A 108 10.01 -6.10 3.43
C TYR A 108 8.86 -5.70 2.48
N ASP A 109 8.71 -6.41 1.36
CA ASP A 109 7.68 -6.11 0.36
C ASP A 109 6.27 -6.14 0.94
N SER A 110 6.00 -7.03 1.89
CA SER A 110 4.70 -7.06 2.56
C SER A 110 4.47 -5.84 3.44
N ASP A 111 5.51 -5.29 4.06
CA ASP A 111 5.39 -4.08 4.86
C ASP A 111 5.12 -2.85 3.97
N TYR A 112 5.73 -2.80 2.78
CA TYR A 112 5.43 -1.78 1.78
C TYR A 112 3.99 -1.89 1.28
N LEU A 113 3.55 -3.09 0.92
CA LEU A 113 2.18 -3.33 0.47
C LEU A 113 1.16 -2.89 1.53
N LEU A 114 1.36 -3.28 2.79
CA LEU A 114 0.44 -3.01 3.90
C LEU A 114 0.51 -1.56 4.41
N GLY A 115 1.63 -0.86 4.19
CA GLY A 115 1.81 0.51 4.67
C GLY A 115 1.24 1.59 3.74
N VAL A 116 0.68 1.23 2.58
CA VAL A 116 -0.10 2.15 1.75
C VAL A 116 -1.48 2.38 2.37
N TYR A 117 -1.87 3.65 2.47
CA TYR A 117 -3.14 4.08 3.04
C TYR A 117 -4.30 3.66 2.13
N ASP A 118 -5.29 2.94 2.68
CA ASP A 118 -6.29 2.20 1.91
C ASP A 118 -7.18 3.11 1.04
N GLU A 119 -7.62 4.27 1.52
CA GLU A 119 -8.45 5.19 0.71
C GLU A 119 -7.71 5.80 -0.49
N THR A 120 -6.37 5.83 -0.43
CA THR A 120 -5.51 6.43 -1.46
C THR A 120 -4.78 5.37 -2.29
N ARG A 121 -5.01 4.08 -1.96
CA ARG A 121 -4.51 2.97 -2.75
C ARG A 121 -5.22 2.98 -4.09
N LEU A 122 -4.47 2.64 -5.12
CA LEU A 122 -4.99 2.60 -6.47
C LEU A 122 -5.57 1.25 -6.82
N GLY A 123 -6.51 1.26 -7.75
CA GLY A 123 -7.31 0.10 -8.09
C GLY A 123 -8.48 -0.07 -7.11
N GLY A 124 -9.09 -1.25 -7.13
CA GLY A 124 -10.22 -1.57 -6.25
C GLY A 124 -9.93 -2.73 -5.30
N ILE A 125 -8.66 -3.09 -5.08
CA ILE A 125 -8.31 -4.10 -4.09
C ILE A 125 -7.97 -3.45 -2.75
N ARG A 126 -8.50 -4.03 -1.68
CA ARG A 126 -8.36 -3.54 -0.30
C ARG A 126 -7.83 -4.65 0.58
N PHE A 127 -7.17 -4.29 1.68
CA PHE A 127 -6.49 -5.26 2.53
C PHE A 127 -6.90 -5.16 3.98
N LYS A 128 -6.95 -6.32 4.65
CA LYS A 128 -7.02 -6.43 6.11
C LYS A 128 -5.98 -7.42 6.62
N THR A 129 -5.50 -7.21 7.84
CA THR A 129 -4.68 -8.19 8.59
C THR A 129 -5.54 -9.10 9.47
N GLU A 130 -6.78 -8.72 9.73
CA GLU A 130 -7.75 -9.48 10.52
C GLU A 130 -9.11 -9.49 9.81
N PRO A 131 -9.85 -10.62 9.76
CA PRO A 131 -11.12 -10.69 9.02
C PRO A 131 -12.14 -9.63 9.45
N ASN A 132 -12.28 -9.45 10.77
CA ASN A 132 -13.20 -8.50 11.41
C ASN A 132 -12.55 -7.15 11.73
N GLY A 133 -11.29 -6.94 11.31
CA GLY A 133 -10.60 -5.68 11.47
C GLY A 133 -11.07 -4.61 10.49
N ALA A 134 -10.60 -3.38 10.73
CA ALA A 134 -10.70 -2.31 9.74
C ALA A 134 -9.82 -2.62 8.52
N PHE A 135 -10.13 -1.99 7.39
CA PHE A 135 -9.16 -1.89 6.30
C PHE A 135 -7.89 -1.18 6.78
N LEU A 136 -6.76 -1.56 6.19
CA LEU A 136 -5.47 -1.07 6.63
C LEU A 136 -5.40 0.45 6.55
N SER A 137 -4.90 1.07 7.61
CA SER A 137 -4.70 2.51 7.65
C SER A 137 -6.00 3.25 7.24
N ALA A 138 -7.09 3.04 7.98
CA ALA A 138 -8.37 3.74 7.78
C ALA A 138 -8.56 4.94 8.74
N ASP A 139 -7.49 5.41 9.39
CA ASP A 139 -7.59 6.53 10.32
C ASP A 139 -7.81 7.85 9.56
N LYS A 140 -8.99 8.45 9.73
CA LYS A 140 -9.34 9.78 9.17
C LYS A 140 -8.34 10.87 9.53
N LYS A 141 -7.59 10.73 10.64
CA LYS A 141 -6.50 11.66 10.98
C LYS A 141 -5.38 11.62 9.95
N THR A 142 -5.23 10.56 9.18
CA THR A 142 -4.22 10.45 8.11
C THR A 142 -4.80 10.61 6.71
N ALA A 143 -6.06 11.07 6.56
CA ALA A 143 -6.69 11.30 5.27
C ALA A 143 -5.89 12.22 4.35
N ALA A 144 -6.10 12.07 3.04
CA ALA A 144 -5.48 12.91 2.03
C ALA A 144 -5.76 14.39 2.30
N PRO A 145 -4.73 15.26 2.28
CA PRO A 145 -4.88 16.66 2.61
C PRO A 145 -5.68 17.39 1.53
N PRO A 146 -6.35 18.51 1.87
CA PRO A 146 -7.12 19.27 0.90
C PRO A 146 -6.21 19.90 -0.15
N TRP A 147 -6.73 20.12 -1.37
CA TRP A 147 -6.05 20.79 -2.48
C TRP A 147 -5.40 22.11 -2.06
N ALA A 148 -6.01 22.85 -1.12
CA ALA A 148 -5.45 24.10 -0.59
C ALA A 148 -4.01 23.95 -0.02
N SER A 149 -3.59 22.74 0.33
CA SER A 149 -2.24 22.42 0.83
C SER A 149 -1.18 22.24 -0.27
N LEU A 150 -1.53 22.29 -1.56
CA LEU A 150 -0.60 21.97 -2.66
C LEU A 150 0.72 22.75 -2.61
N ARG A 151 0.68 24.06 -2.31
CA ARG A 151 1.90 24.88 -2.23
C ARG A 151 2.80 24.40 -1.08
N THR A 152 2.20 24.09 0.05
CA THR A 152 2.89 23.52 1.21
C THR A 152 3.47 22.14 0.92
N LEU A 153 2.76 21.30 0.17
CA LEU A 153 3.24 19.98 -0.27
C LEU A 153 4.37 20.07 -1.30
N GLU A 154 4.32 21.06 -2.20
CA GLU A 154 5.40 21.32 -3.15
C GLU A 154 6.67 21.75 -2.42
N GLU A 155 6.56 22.70 -1.49
CA GLU A 155 7.67 23.12 -0.63
C GLU A 155 8.20 21.94 0.20
N ALA A 156 7.30 21.09 0.73
CA ALA A 156 7.67 19.87 1.44
C ALA A 156 8.48 18.92 0.55
N ALA A 157 8.06 18.70 -0.69
CA ALA A 157 8.74 17.86 -1.66
C ALA A 157 10.14 18.38 -1.99
N ARG A 158 10.28 19.68 -2.29
CA ARG A 158 11.58 20.31 -2.56
C ARG A 158 12.52 20.24 -1.36
N ASN A 159 12.03 20.55 -0.17
CA ASN A 159 12.83 20.49 1.06
C ASN A 159 13.21 19.05 1.43
N PHE A 160 12.36 18.07 1.10
CA PHE A 160 12.67 16.67 1.32
C PHE A 160 13.91 16.23 0.53
N GLU A 161 14.08 16.75 -0.69
CA GLU A 161 15.23 16.48 -1.55
C GLU A 161 16.51 17.21 -1.09
N ASN A 162 16.39 18.36 -0.41
CA ASN A 162 17.52 19.23 -0.03
C ASN A 162 18.15 18.99 1.36
N GLU A 163 17.62 18.02 2.14
CA GLU A 163 18.11 17.53 3.44
C GLU A 163 18.35 18.55 4.59
N ASP A 164 17.43 18.55 5.56
CA ASP A 164 17.74 18.78 6.99
C ASP A 164 16.79 17.93 7.88
N ILE A 165 17.34 17.18 8.85
CA ILE A 165 16.62 16.07 9.53
C ILE A 165 15.50 16.59 10.44
N ALA A 166 15.69 17.73 11.10
CA ALA A 166 14.72 18.28 12.05
C ALA A 166 13.47 18.87 11.39
N LEU A 167 13.61 19.43 10.17
CA LEU A 167 12.49 19.90 9.35
C LEU A 167 11.74 18.72 8.70
N SER A 168 12.40 17.57 8.56
CA SER A 168 11.88 16.45 7.77
C SER A 168 10.63 15.80 8.34
N GLU A 169 10.39 15.81 9.66
CA GLU A 169 9.23 15.10 10.24
C GLU A 169 7.89 15.79 9.91
N LYS A 170 7.84 17.12 10.03
CA LYS A 170 6.64 17.91 9.70
C LYS A 170 6.22 17.67 8.25
N TRP A 171 7.19 17.72 7.34
CA TRP A 171 7.00 17.51 5.91
C TRP A 171 6.70 16.05 5.58
N LEU A 172 7.37 15.10 6.23
CA LEU A 172 7.13 13.67 6.06
C LEU A 172 5.69 13.30 6.45
N ASN A 173 5.21 13.82 7.57
CA ASN A 173 3.83 13.60 7.98
C ASN A 173 2.85 14.18 6.94
N GLN A 174 3.17 15.31 6.31
CA GLN A 174 2.35 15.87 5.23
C GLN A 174 2.44 15.08 3.91
N LEU A 175 3.54 14.38 3.63
CA LEU A 175 3.76 13.62 2.41
C LEU A 175 3.37 12.14 2.49
N ILE A 176 3.35 11.54 3.69
CA ILE A 176 2.93 10.14 3.90
C ILE A 176 1.42 10.01 4.03
N ARG A 177 0.78 10.94 4.75
CA ARG A 177 -0.69 10.98 4.92
C ARG A 177 -1.46 10.87 3.61
N PRO A 178 -1.11 11.60 2.53
CA PRO A 178 -1.78 11.47 1.24
C PRO A 178 -1.66 10.10 0.55
N GLY A 179 -0.83 9.18 1.05
CA GLY A 179 -0.54 7.94 0.36
C GLY A 179 0.30 8.18 -0.90
N SER A 180 1.27 7.30 -1.12
CA SER A 180 2.06 7.30 -2.34
C SER A 180 1.30 6.54 -3.43
N SER A 181 0.89 7.24 -4.47
CA SER A 181 0.19 6.66 -5.62
C SER A 181 1.13 6.48 -6.84
N LEU A 182 0.83 5.50 -7.70
CA LEU A 182 1.52 4.99 -8.90
C LEU A 182 2.69 5.79 -9.49
N GLY A 183 3.81 5.08 -9.72
CA GLY A 183 4.69 5.20 -10.89
C GLY A 183 5.63 6.41 -10.96
N GLY A 184 6.94 6.15 -10.81
CA GLY A 184 8.01 7.13 -11.03
C GLY A 184 8.79 7.50 -9.76
N ALA A 185 9.97 8.09 -9.93
CA ALA A 185 10.83 8.53 -8.81
C ALA A 185 10.53 9.97 -8.35
N ARG A 186 9.63 10.68 -9.05
CA ARG A 186 9.34 12.10 -8.80
C ARG A 186 8.37 12.29 -7.63
N PRO A 187 8.53 13.37 -6.85
CA PRO A 187 7.63 13.68 -5.75
C PRO A 187 6.18 13.88 -6.21
N LYS A 188 5.27 13.33 -5.41
CA LYS A 188 3.83 13.37 -5.64
C LYS A 188 3.07 13.16 -4.34
N ALA A 189 1.79 13.55 -4.34
CA ALA A 189 0.87 13.32 -3.24
C ALA A 189 -0.57 13.19 -3.78
N THR A 190 -1.38 12.36 -3.14
CA THR A 190 -2.84 12.40 -3.32
C THR A 190 -3.41 13.61 -2.56
N VAL A 191 -4.40 14.31 -3.11
CA VAL A 191 -5.09 15.42 -2.44
C VAL A 191 -6.60 15.30 -2.66
N ILE A 192 -7.38 15.95 -1.80
CA ILE A 192 -8.85 16.00 -1.92
C ILE A 192 -9.28 17.38 -2.39
N ASP A 193 -10.16 17.45 -3.39
CA ASP A 193 -10.74 18.71 -3.84
C ASP A 193 -11.93 19.17 -2.97
N PRO A 194 -12.47 20.39 -3.17
CA PRO A 194 -13.64 20.86 -2.40
C PRO A 194 -14.93 20.06 -2.58
N LYS A 195 -14.97 19.12 -3.54
CA LYS A 195 -16.09 18.20 -3.80
C LYS A 195 -15.83 16.79 -3.25
N GLU A 196 -14.83 16.64 -2.38
CA GLU A 196 -14.42 15.38 -1.76
C GLU A 196 -13.88 14.33 -2.76
N GLN A 197 -13.39 14.77 -3.92
CA GLN A 197 -12.78 13.88 -4.92
C GLN A 197 -11.28 13.77 -4.72
N LEU A 198 -10.73 12.57 -4.93
CA LEU A 198 -9.29 12.31 -4.85
C LEU A 198 -8.57 12.66 -6.16
N TRP A 199 -7.42 13.33 -6.03
CA TRP A 199 -6.56 13.78 -7.12
C TRP A 199 -5.11 13.42 -6.85
N ILE A 200 -4.30 13.27 -7.90
CA ILE A 200 -2.84 13.08 -7.77
C ILE A 200 -2.12 14.35 -8.20
N ALA A 201 -1.44 14.99 -7.26
CA ALA A 201 -0.55 16.11 -7.51
C ALA A 201 0.86 15.60 -7.84
N LYS A 202 1.41 16.04 -8.97
CA LYS A 202 2.80 15.76 -9.38
C LYS A 202 3.61 17.03 -9.23
N PHE A 203 4.69 16.97 -8.45
CA PHE A 203 5.55 18.12 -8.21
C PHE A 203 6.75 18.12 -9.17
N PRO A 204 7.29 19.31 -9.50
CA PRO A 204 8.55 19.40 -10.22
C PRO A 204 9.69 18.78 -9.39
N SER A 205 10.63 18.15 -10.09
CA SER A 205 11.94 17.70 -9.57
C SER A 205 13.01 18.64 -10.08
#